data_AF-A0AAU6JG74-F1
#
_entry.id   AF-A0AAU6JG74-F1
#
_cell.length_a   1.000
_cell.length_b   1.000
_cell.length_c   1.000
_cell.angle_alpha   90.00
_cell.angle_beta   90.00
_cell.angle_gamma   90.00
#
_symmetry.space_group_name_H-M   'P 1'
#
loop_
_entity.id
_entity.type
_entity.pdbx_description
1 polymer ?
#
loop_
_entity_poly.entity_id
_entity_poly.type
_entity_poly.pdbx_seq_one_letter_code
_entity_poly.pdbx_strand_id
1 'polypeptide(L)'
;MEPHEAVDAVIADMRDHRITGDGSGLFTATRHIGLLCHLAARMAADAEYQLAPNIAGIPPAEALGLTTGHLGRAIAHYTQALAPLVTLAQPGGQTTLHKQLDAIDQHSRLRVHLDDAGQDLAAARACLGAPRRPATPSTSAGVPVPVPAVRRRS
;
A
#
# COMPACT_ATOMS: atom_id res chain seq x y z
N MET A 1 -12.41 -8.56 -3.35
CA MET A 1 -11.27 -7.97 -2.61
C MET A 1 -11.31 -6.50 -2.88
N GLU A 2 -11.43 -5.68 -1.85
CA GLU A 2 -11.46 -4.23 -1.98
C GLU A 2 -10.05 -3.66 -2.28
N PRO A 3 -9.93 -2.45 -2.86
CA PRO A 3 -8.63 -1.84 -3.15
C PRO A 3 -7.71 -1.72 -1.93
N HIS A 4 -8.26 -1.35 -0.77
CA HIS A 4 -7.49 -1.26 0.47
C HIS A 4 -7.01 -2.64 0.95
N GLU A 5 -7.86 -3.68 0.84
CA GLU A 5 -7.47 -5.06 1.17
C GLU A 5 -6.33 -5.57 0.27
N ALA A 6 -6.34 -5.18 -1.01
CA ALA A 6 -5.29 -5.56 -1.96
C ALA A 6 -3.94 -4.92 -1.61
N VAL A 7 -3.94 -3.61 -1.29
CA VAL A 7 -2.74 -2.91 -0.81
C VAL A 7 -2.24 -3.53 0.49
N ASP A 8 -3.15 -3.84 1.41
CA ASP A 8 -2.83 -4.44 2.71
C ASP A 8 -2.21 -5.82 2.58
N ALA A 9 -2.75 -6.64 1.68
CA ALA A 9 -2.22 -7.97 1.37
C ALA A 9 -0.80 -7.88 0.80
N VAL A 10 -0.54 -6.94 -0.12
CA VAL A 10 0.81 -6.74 -0.67
C VAL A 10 1.78 -6.23 0.41
N ILE A 11 1.36 -5.28 1.25
CA ILE A 11 2.18 -4.79 2.37
C ILE A 11 2.51 -5.93 3.35
N ALA A 12 1.54 -6.79 3.67
CA ALA A 12 1.75 -7.96 4.52
C ALA A 12 2.74 -8.94 3.89
N ASP A 13 2.52 -9.29 2.63
CA ASP A 13 3.40 -10.20 1.87
C ASP A 13 4.85 -9.68 1.82
N MET A 14 5.05 -8.38 1.61
CA MET A 14 6.39 -7.78 1.61
C MET A 14 7.07 -7.79 2.98
N ARG A 15 6.30 -7.72 4.07
CA ARG A 15 6.83 -7.82 5.43
C ARG A 15 7.25 -9.25 5.78
N ASP A 16 6.50 -10.22 5.25
CA ASP A 16 6.76 -11.66 5.45
C ASP A 16 7.94 -12.14 4.59
N HIS A 17 8.17 -11.52 3.43
CA HIS A 17 9.26 -11.85 2.51
C HIS A 17 10.28 -10.71 2.44
N ARG A 18 11.10 -10.56 3.49
CA ARG A 18 12.10 -9.49 3.54
C ARG A 18 13.22 -9.71 2.54
N ILE A 19 13.66 -8.63 1.90
CA ILE A 19 14.83 -8.63 1.03
C ILE A 19 16.10 -8.72 1.87
N THR A 20 16.89 -9.74 1.61
CA THR A 20 18.25 -9.92 2.13
C THR A 20 19.28 -9.36 1.14
N GLY A 21 20.53 -9.21 1.57
CA GLY A 21 21.64 -8.81 0.68
C GLY A 21 22.28 -9.97 -0.08
N ASP A 22 21.60 -11.09 -0.25
CA ASP A 22 22.14 -12.27 -0.94
C ASP A 22 21.33 -12.59 -2.21
N GLY A 23 21.63 -13.71 -2.87
CA GLY A 23 20.94 -14.12 -4.10
C GLY A 23 19.42 -14.31 -3.95
N SER A 24 18.91 -14.61 -2.75
CA SER A 24 17.47 -14.69 -2.48
C SER A 24 16.82 -13.30 -2.40
N GLY A 25 17.58 -12.28 -2.02
CA GLY A 25 17.16 -10.89 -2.01
C GLY A 25 16.80 -10.36 -3.39
N LEU A 26 17.61 -10.70 -4.41
CA LEU A 26 17.33 -10.32 -5.79
C LEU A 26 16.02 -10.93 -6.30
N PHE A 27 15.82 -12.23 -6.08
CA PHE A 27 14.56 -12.91 -6.44
C PHE A 27 13.36 -12.28 -5.74
N THR A 28 13.48 -12.00 -4.45
CA THR A 28 12.42 -11.41 -3.64
C THR A 28 12.07 -9.99 -4.13
N ALA A 29 13.07 -9.17 -4.46
CA ALA A 29 12.87 -7.84 -5.04
C ALA A 29 12.14 -7.89 -6.38
N THR A 30 12.52 -8.80 -7.28
CA THR A 30 11.82 -8.95 -8.56
C THR A 30 10.38 -9.44 -8.38
N ARG A 31 10.12 -10.36 -7.44
CA ARG A 31 8.75 -10.77 -7.09
C ARG A 31 7.92 -9.60 -6.57
N HIS A 32 8.50 -8.78 -5.70
CA HIS A 32 7.84 -7.58 -5.16
C HIS A 32 7.50 -6.58 -6.27
N ILE A 33 8.41 -6.33 -7.22
CA ILE A 33 8.13 -5.50 -8.41
C ILE A 33 6.93 -6.06 -9.19
N GLY A 34 6.89 -7.37 -9.44
CA GLY A 34 5.77 -8.01 -10.12
C GLY A 34 4.42 -7.80 -9.41
N LEU A 35 4.38 -7.99 -8.09
CA LEU A 35 3.18 -7.76 -7.28
C LEU A 35 2.73 -6.28 -7.34
N LEU A 36 3.66 -5.35 -7.24
CA LEU A 36 3.38 -3.92 -7.32
C LEU A 36 2.86 -3.51 -8.71
N CYS A 37 3.45 -4.04 -9.78
CA CYS A 37 2.98 -3.81 -11.15
C CYS A 37 1.54 -4.29 -11.33
N HIS A 38 1.21 -5.49 -10.83
CA HIS A 38 -0.16 -6.00 -10.87
C HIS A 38 -1.12 -5.12 -10.07
N LEU A 39 -0.72 -4.68 -8.88
CA LEU A 39 -1.54 -3.82 -8.03
C LEU A 39 -1.76 -2.45 -8.69
N ALA A 40 -0.72 -1.84 -9.27
CA ALA A 40 -0.82 -0.55 -9.97
C ALA A 40 -1.72 -0.64 -11.19
N ALA A 41 -1.59 -1.68 -12.02
CA ALA A 41 -2.46 -1.91 -13.16
C ALA A 41 -3.92 -2.07 -12.73
N ARG A 42 -4.16 -2.77 -11.62
CA ARG A 42 -5.49 -2.91 -11.04
C ARG A 42 -6.06 -1.58 -10.57
N MET A 43 -5.29 -0.77 -9.81
CA MET A 43 -5.76 0.54 -9.34
C MET A 43 -6.08 1.49 -10.50
N ALA A 44 -5.28 1.46 -11.57
CA ALA A 44 -5.53 2.22 -12.79
C ALA A 44 -6.83 1.78 -13.48
N ALA A 45 -7.06 0.48 -13.60
CA ALA A 45 -8.30 -0.06 -14.17
C ALA A 45 -9.54 0.29 -13.32
N ASP A 46 -9.42 0.19 -11.99
CA ASP A 46 -10.50 0.58 -11.07
C ASP A 46 -10.80 2.09 -11.18
N ALA A 47 -9.77 2.92 -11.40
CA ALA A 47 -9.93 4.36 -11.59
C ALA A 47 -10.68 4.69 -12.89
N GLU A 48 -10.33 4.02 -13.99
CA GLU A 48 -11.02 4.14 -15.28
C GLU A 48 -12.48 3.67 -15.16
N TYR A 49 -12.71 2.56 -14.46
CA TYR A 49 -14.05 2.02 -14.23
C TYR A 49 -14.94 2.98 -13.41
N GLN A 50 -14.37 3.70 -12.44
CA GLN A 50 -15.07 4.72 -11.65
C GLN A 50 -15.49 5.97 -12.46
N LEU A 51 -14.84 6.24 -13.59
CA LEU A 51 -15.26 7.33 -14.49
C LEU A 51 -16.53 6.97 -15.29
N ALA A 52 -16.95 5.70 -15.29
CA ALA A 52 -18.22 5.28 -15.85
C ALA A 52 -19.40 5.66 -14.92
N PRO A 53 -20.60 6.00 -15.46
CA PRO A 53 -21.71 6.48 -14.66
C PRO A 53 -22.25 5.42 -13.66
N ASN A 54 -22.57 5.87 -12.45
CA ASN A 54 -23.33 5.17 -11.39
C ASN A 54 -22.67 3.97 -10.67
N ILE A 55 -21.35 3.98 -10.47
CA ILE A 55 -20.68 2.89 -9.74
C ILE A 55 -20.47 3.24 -8.27
N ALA A 56 -21.30 2.65 -7.41
CA ALA A 56 -21.15 2.72 -5.96
C ALA A 56 -20.25 1.58 -5.44
N GLY A 57 -19.45 1.85 -4.41
CA GLY A 57 -18.72 0.83 -3.64
C GLY A 57 -17.21 0.76 -3.88
N ILE A 58 -16.66 1.51 -4.83
CA ILE A 58 -15.21 1.58 -5.08
C ILE A 58 -14.71 3.00 -4.69
N PRO A 59 -13.46 3.18 -4.23
CA PRO A 59 -12.90 4.50 -3.93
C PRO A 59 -12.97 5.45 -5.14
N PRO A 60 -13.02 6.79 -4.94
CA PRO A 60 -13.05 7.75 -6.03
C PRO A 60 -11.86 7.60 -6.98
N ALA A 61 -12.07 7.88 -8.28
CA ALA A 61 -11.02 7.80 -9.30
C ALA A 61 -9.76 8.61 -8.95
N GLU A 62 -9.90 9.76 -8.29
CA GLU A 62 -8.77 10.56 -7.79
C GLU A 62 -7.93 9.78 -6.77
N ALA A 63 -8.57 9.16 -5.77
CA ALA A 63 -7.89 8.37 -4.75
C ALA A 63 -7.16 7.17 -5.37
N LEU A 64 -7.79 6.50 -6.34
CA LEU A 64 -7.18 5.39 -7.08
C LEU A 64 -6.01 5.84 -7.95
N GLY A 65 -6.14 7.00 -8.61
CA GLY A 65 -5.07 7.61 -9.40
C GLY A 65 -3.85 7.99 -8.55
N LEU A 66 -4.08 8.64 -7.40
CA LEU A 66 -3.02 8.96 -6.44
C LEU A 66 -2.34 7.69 -5.89
N THR A 67 -3.14 6.68 -5.53
CA THR A 67 -2.63 5.37 -5.09
C THR A 67 -1.74 4.76 -6.16
N THR A 68 -2.20 4.74 -7.42
CA THR A 68 -1.42 4.24 -8.57
C THR A 68 -0.09 4.98 -8.72
N GLY A 69 -0.09 6.31 -8.54
CA GLY A 69 1.13 7.13 -8.59
C GLY A 69 2.14 6.75 -7.50
N HIS A 70 1.69 6.55 -6.26
CA HIS A 70 2.56 6.08 -5.17
C HIS A 70 3.08 4.66 -5.41
N LEU A 71 2.25 3.75 -5.93
CA LEU A 71 2.70 2.42 -6.33
C LEU A 71 3.78 2.48 -7.42
N GLY A 72 3.64 3.39 -8.38
CA GLY A 72 4.66 3.67 -9.41
C GLY A 72 6.01 4.11 -8.81
N ARG A 73 6.00 4.98 -7.79
CA ARG A 73 7.22 5.38 -7.09
C ARG A 73 7.84 4.22 -6.28
N ALA A 74 7.02 3.44 -5.59
CA ALA A 74 7.50 2.24 -4.90
C ALA A 74 8.19 1.26 -5.88
N ILE A 75 7.61 1.03 -7.08
CA ILE A 75 8.22 0.23 -8.15
C ILE A 75 9.59 0.79 -8.56
N ALA A 76 9.69 2.12 -8.72
CA ALA A 76 10.94 2.77 -9.07
C ALA A 76 12.01 2.53 -7.99
N HIS A 77 11.66 2.66 -6.71
CA HIS A 77 12.59 2.41 -5.61
C HIS A 77 13.03 0.94 -5.53
N TYR A 78 12.13 -0.02 -5.69
CA TYR A 78 12.52 -1.43 -5.82
C TYR A 78 13.42 -1.70 -7.04
N THR A 79 13.20 -0.99 -8.14
CA THR A 79 14.04 -1.09 -9.34
C THR A 79 15.44 -0.55 -9.09
N GLN A 80 15.55 0.58 -8.37
CA GLN A 80 16.84 1.15 -7.94
C GLN A 80 17.58 0.21 -6.98
N ALA A 81 16.85 -0.53 -6.13
CA ALA A 81 17.42 -1.54 -5.24
C ALA A 81 18.03 -2.76 -5.96
N LEU A 82 17.72 -3.00 -7.24
CA LEU A 82 18.28 -4.13 -7.98
C LEU A 82 19.80 -4.02 -8.16
N ALA A 83 20.32 -2.81 -8.39
CA ALA A 83 21.76 -2.60 -8.58
C ALA A 83 22.59 -3.03 -7.36
N PRO A 84 22.34 -2.52 -6.13
CA PRO A 84 23.07 -2.99 -4.95
C PRO A 84 22.83 -4.47 -4.66
N LEU A 85 21.64 -5.02 -4.95
CA LEU A 85 21.37 -6.45 -4.78
C LEU A 85 22.22 -7.33 -5.72
N VAL A 86 22.34 -6.94 -6.99
CA VAL A 86 23.19 -7.65 -7.95
C VAL A 86 24.65 -7.61 -7.51
N THR A 87 25.13 -6.47 -7.01
CA THR A 87 26.51 -6.35 -6.50
C THR A 87 26.74 -7.23 -5.26
N LEU A 88 25.81 -7.21 -4.30
CA LEU A 88 25.92 -7.99 -3.07
C LEU A 88 25.79 -9.51 -3.30
N ALA A 89 25.01 -9.92 -4.32
CA ALA A 89 24.81 -11.33 -4.66
C ALA A 89 26.03 -11.99 -5.36
N GLN A 90 27.06 -11.24 -5.75
CA GLN A 90 28.22 -11.80 -6.45
C GLN A 90 29.08 -12.68 -5.52
N PRO A 91 29.34 -13.95 -5.88
CA PRO A 91 30.23 -14.82 -5.12
C PRO A 91 31.68 -14.29 -5.12
N GLY A 92 32.34 -14.28 -3.96
CA GLY A 92 33.75 -13.87 -3.83
C GLY A 92 33.97 -12.39 -3.44
N GLY A 93 32.92 -11.73 -2.96
CA GLY A 93 32.90 -10.29 -2.71
C GLY A 93 33.53 -9.78 -1.42
N GLN A 94 34.02 -10.60 -0.47
CA GLN A 94 34.39 -10.08 0.87
C GLN A 94 35.81 -10.45 1.36
N THR A 95 36.71 -10.82 0.46
CA THR A 95 38.08 -11.24 0.86
C THR A 95 39.04 -10.07 1.09
N THR A 96 38.70 -8.85 0.68
CA THR A 96 39.53 -7.65 0.88
C THR A 96 38.77 -6.57 1.63
N LEU A 97 39.49 -5.75 2.40
CA LEU A 97 38.91 -4.65 3.17
C LEU A 97 38.18 -3.63 2.28
N HIS A 98 38.71 -3.35 1.09
CA HIS A 98 38.06 -2.47 0.12
C HIS A 98 36.67 -2.99 -0.27
N LYS A 99 36.57 -4.27 -0.62
CA LYS A 99 35.27 -4.86 -0.98
C LYS A 99 34.30 -4.95 0.21
N GLN A 100 34.80 -5.07 1.44
CA GLN A 100 33.95 -4.99 2.64
C GLN A 100 33.36 -3.60 2.82
N LEU A 101 34.14 -2.54 2.58
CA LEU A 101 33.63 -1.16 2.60
C LEU A 101 32.61 -0.94 1.48
N ASP A 102 32.87 -1.45 0.27
CA ASP A 102 31.91 -1.39 -0.83
C ASP A 102 30.60 -2.09 -0.47
N ALA A 103 30.67 -3.27 0.17
CA ALA A 103 29.48 -4.00 0.62
C ALA A 103 28.66 -3.19 1.64
N ILE A 104 29.31 -2.46 2.55
CA ILE A 104 28.62 -1.56 3.49
C ILE A 104 27.89 -0.44 2.73
N ASP A 105 28.54 0.18 1.74
CA ASP A 105 27.91 1.21 0.89
C ASP A 105 26.70 0.63 0.12
N GLN A 106 26.84 -0.57 -0.46
CA GLN A 106 25.73 -1.24 -1.15
C GLN A 106 24.57 -1.55 -0.22
N HIS A 107 24.84 -2.03 1.00
CA HIS A 107 23.80 -2.27 2.00
C HIS A 107 23.10 -0.96 2.42
N SER A 108 23.85 0.13 2.55
CA SER A 108 23.29 1.45 2.86
C SER A 108 22.33 1.93 1.76
N ARG A 109 22.77 1.87 0.49
CA ARG A 109 21.95 2.23 -0.67
C ARG A 109 20.70 1.35 -0.80
N LEU A 110 20.87 0.04 -0.61
CA LEU A 110 19.74 -0.90 -0.61
C LEU A 110 18.70 -0.49 0.44
N ARG A 111 19.14 -0.21 1.67
CA ARG A 111 18.23 0.21 2.75
C ARG A 111 17.47 1.49 2.41
N VAL A 112 18.16 2.52 1.90
CA VAL A 112 17.51 3.78 1.50
C VAL A 112 16.38 3.51 0.50
N HIS A 113 16.64 2.73 -0.56
CA HIS A 113 15.62 2.42 -1.54
C HIS A 113 14.45 1.61 -0.97
N LEU A 114 14.71 0.65 -0.07
CA LEU A 114 13.62 -0.13 0.54
C LEU A 114 12.79 0.69 1.54
N ASP A 115 13.43 1.60 2.27
CA ASP A 115 12.75 2.52 3.18
C ASP A 115 11.86 3.51 2.41
N ASP A 116 12.38 4.10 1.32
CA ASP A 116 11.62 4.98 0.44
C ASP A 116 10.43 4.26 -0.22
N ALA A 117 10.64 3.02 -0.70
CA ALA A 117 9.55 2.19 -1.22
C ALA A 117 8.47 1.93 -0.15
N GLY A 118 8.89 1.70 1.10
CA GLY A 118 7.98 1.53 2.23
C GLY A 118 7.16 2.78 2.53
N GLN A 119 7.75 3.96 2.42
CA GLN A 119 7.06 5.25 2.59
C GLN A 119 6.00 5.45 1.51
N ASP A 120 6.32 5.18 0.25
CA ASP A 120 5.34 5.28 -0.84
C ASP A 120 4.20 4.27 -0.70
N LEU A 121 4.47 3.05 -0.21
CA LEU A 121 3.41 2.07 0.08
C LEU A 121 2.48 2.53 1.21
N ALA A 122 3.04 3.14 2.25
CA ALA A 122 2.24 3.73 3.33
C ALA A 122 1.37 4.88 2.81
N ALA A 123 1.92 5.72 1.93
CA ALA A 123 1.18 6.81 1.29
C ALA A 123 0.09 6.29 0.34
N ALA A 124 0.37 5.26 -0.46
CA ALA A 124 -0.61 4.59 -1.32
C ALA A 124 -1.80 4.07 -0.48
N ARG A 125 -1.52 3.42 0.66
CA ARG A 125 -2.56 2.97 1.59
C ARG A 125 -3.37 4.14 2.14
N ALA A 126 -2.71 5.24 2.51
CA ALA A 126 -3.39 6.41 3.07
C ALA A 126 -4.37 7.06 2.09
N CYS A 127 -4.07 7.06 0.78
CA CYS A 127 -4.97 7.57 -0.26
C CYS A 127 -6.33 6.86 -0.31
N LEU A 128 -6.38 5.56 0.02
CA LEU A 128 -7.62 4.77 -0.01
C LEU A 128 -8.49 4.92 1.25
N GLY A 129 -8.01 5.65 2.26
CA GLY A 129 -8.69 5.85 3.54
C GLY A 129 -8.72 4.62 4.44
N ALA A 130 -9.17 4.80 5.69
CA ALA A 130 -9.40 3.68 6.60
C ALA A 130 -10.68 2.91 6.17
N PRO A 131 -10.78 1.59 6.43
CA PRO A 131 -11.98 0.83 6.15
C PRO A 131 -13.19 1.53 6.81
N ARG A 132 -14.24 1.82 6.02
CA ARG A 132 -15.50 2.30 6.58
C ARG A 132 -16.03 1.21 7.52
N ARG A 133 -15.85 1.41 8.83
CA ARG A 133 -16.51 0.60 9.85
C ARG A 133 -18.02 0.64 9.54
N PRO A 134 -18.73 -0.48 9.46
CA PRO A 134 -20.17 -0.45 9.24
C PRO A 134 -20.78 0.43 10.34
N ALA A 135 -21.56 1.43 9.92
CA ALA A 135 -22.23 2.32 10.83
C ALA A 135 -23.10 1.48 11.76
N THR A 136 -22.72 1.41 13.04
CA THR A 136 -23.63 0.97 14.08
C THR A 136 -24.89 1.82 13.95
N PRO A 137 -26.09 1.24 13.79
CA PRO A 137 -27.30 2.02 13.68
C PRO A 137 -27.43 2.86 14.95
N SER A 138 -27.27 4.18 14.80
CA SER A 138 -27.58 5.13 15.84
C SER A 138 -29.06 4.97 16.15
N THR A 139 -29.35 4.33 17.28
CA THR A 139 -30.70 4.22 17.81
C THR A 139 -31.09 5.64 18.18
N SER A 140 -31.81 6.33 17.29
CA SER A 140 -32.39 7.63 17.59
C SER A 140 -33.40 7.40 18.72
N ALA A 141 -33.07 7.88 19.91
CA ALA A 141 -33.96 7.84 21.06
C ALA A 141 -35.27 8.56 20.70
N GLY A 142 -36.38 7.84 20.81
CA GLY A 142 -37.71 8.38 20.54
C GLY A 142 -38.01 9.57 21.44
N VAL A 143 -38.36 10.71 20.84
CA VAL A 143 -38.92 11.85 21.55
C VAL A 143 -40.36 11.49 21.95
N PRO A 144 -40.75 11.57 23.25
CA PRO A 144 -42.14 11.35 23.64
C PRO A 144 -43.00 12.56 23.23
N VAL A 145 -44.08 12.30 22.50
CA VAL A 145 -45.10 13.30 22.15
C VAL A 145 -45.99 13.56 23.39
N PRO A 146 -46.24 14.82 23.80
CA PRO A 146 -47.18 15.10 24.89
C PRO A 146 -48.63 14.99 24.42
N VAL A 147 -49.46 14.27 25.19
CA VAL A 147 -50.91 14.12 24.99
C VAL A 147 -51.65 15.37 25.48
N PRO A 148 -52.60 15.95 24.73
CA PRO A 148 -53.37 17.09 25.19
C PRO A 148 -54.48 16.67 26.18
N ALA A 149 -54.58 17.41 27.28
CA ALA A 149 -55.57 17.20 28.33
C ALA A 149 -57.00 17.54 27.87
N VAL A 150 -57.93 16.59 28.06
CA VAL A 150 -59.36 16.76 27.83
C VAL A 150 -59.95 17.65 28.94
N ARG A 151 -60.49 18.81 28.56
CA ARG A 151 -61.21 19.72 29.48
C ARG A 151 -62.70 19.38 29.46
N ARG A 152 -63.21 18.68 30.48
CA ARG A 152 -64.66 18.56 30.73
C ARG A 152 -65.18 19.87 31.33
N ARG A 153 -66.25 20.42 30.76
CA ARG A 153 -67.08 21.47 31.39
C ARG A 153 -68.37 20.82 31.90
N SER A 154 -68.67 21.07 33.17
CA SER A 154 -70.00 21.05 33.78
C SER A 154 -70.77 22.31 33.40
#